data_AF-A0A1J4VBV9-F1
#
_entry.id   AF-A0A1J4VBV9-F1
#
_cell.length_a   1.000
_cell.length_b   1.000
_cell.length_c   1.000
_cell.angle_alpha   90.00
_cell.angle_beta   90.00
_cell.angle_gamma   90.00
#
_symmetry.space_group_name_H-M   'P 1'
#
loop_
_entity.id
_entity.type
_entity.pdbx_description
1 polymer ?
#
loop_
_entity_poly.entity_id
_entity_poly.type
_entity_poly.pdbx_seq_one_letter_code
_entity_poly.pdbx_strand_id
1 'polypeptide(L)'
;MAKRSVRVDKKLIEPSSEEDISIVVQPEKLISQFKLLRDEKGFNYLRDITAVDWLSNERKKKRFEVVYQLANTRERKRISVKVFVDDGEALSTSIFLFPSANFLEREIYDLFGIKFDGHPDLRRILLSDDWEGHPLRKDYPVTGYDMWDWRAHR
;
A
#
# COMPACT_ATOMS: atom_id res chain seq x y z
N MET A 1 -23.86 -31.78 -1.46
CA MET A 1 -23.35 -30.63 -0.66
C MET A 1 -22.57 -29.70 -1.58
N ALA A 2 -23.11 -28.52 -1.85
CA ALA A 2 -22.65 -27.64 -2.92
C ALA A 2 -21.38 -26.87 -2.50
N LYS A 3 -20.28 -27.10 -3.24
CA LYS A 3 -19.08 -26.24 -3.21
C LYS A 3 -19.49 -24.85 -3.72
N ARG A 4 -19.71 -23.88 -2.82
CA ARG A 4 -19.80 -22.47 -3.19
C ARG A 4 -18.40 -22.00 -3.55
N SER A 5 -18.03 -22.16 -4.82
CA SER A 5 -16.87 -21.49 -5.39
C SER A 5 -17.19 -19.99 -5.44
N VAL A 6 -16.63 -19.24 -4.50
CA VAL A 6 -16.55 -17.79 -4.63
C VAL A 6 -15.71 -17.51 -5.87
N ARG A 7 -16.36 -17.03 -6.93
CA ARG A 7 -15.69 -16.55 -8.15
C ARG A 7 -14.83 -15.35 -7.73
N VAL A 8 -13.54 -15.58 -7.54
CA VAL A 8 -12.54 -14.53 -7.72
C VAL A 8 -12.71 -14.10 -9.18
N ASP A 9 -13.04 -12.83 -9.41
CA ASP A 9 -13.21 -12.30 -10.77
C ASP A 9 -11.93 -12.58 -11.57
N LYS A 10 -11.99 -13.58 -12.46
CA LYS A 10 -10.86 -14.02 -13.30
C LYS A 10 -10.31 -12.91 -14.21
N LYS A 11 -10.93 -11.73 -14.23
CA LYS A 11 -10.65 -10.63 -15.15
C LYS A 11 -9.58 -9.64 -14.63
N LEU A 12 -9.04 -9.82 -13.43
CA LEU A 12 -8.04 -8.92 -12.82
C LEU A 12 -6.74 -9.63 -12.40
N ILE A 13 -6.52 -10.84 -12.92
CA ILE A 13 -5.29 -11.59 -12.72
C ILE A 13 -4.49 -11.43 -14.01
N GLU A 14 -3.65 -10.41 -14.08
CA GLU A 14 -2.58 -10.36 -15.08
C GLU A 14 -1.34 -11.00 -14.46
N PRO A 15 -1.01 -12.26 -14.80
CA PRO A 15 0.24 -12.87 -14.36
C PRO A 15 1.39 -12.11 -15.02
N SER A 16 2.25 -11.46 -14.23
CA SER A 16 3.39 -10.69 -14.73
C SER A 16 4.64 -11.54 -15.02
N SER A 17 4.64 -12.82 -14.66
CA SER A 17 5.62 -13.86 -15.02
C SER A 17 5.23 -15.15 -14.25
N GLU A 18 5.82 -16.30 -14.58
CA GLU A 18 5.46 -17.60 -13.98
C GLU A 18 5.75 -17.72 -12.46
N GLU A 19 6.37 -16.73 -11.82
CA GLU A 19 6.76 -16.80 -10.39
C GLU A 19 6.09 -15.74 -9.47
N ASP A 20 5.57 -14.63 -10.00
CA ASP A 20 4.96 -13.56 -9.19
C ASP A 20 3.48 -13.34 -9.55
N ILE A 21 2.59 -13.84 -8.67
CA ILE A 21 1.15 -13.64 -8.79
C ILE A 21 0.82 -12.23 -8.27
N SER A 22 0.20 -11.40 -9.12
CA SER A 22 -0.36 -10.13 -8.68
C SER A 22 -1.85 -10.04 -9.01
N ILE A 23 -2.60 -9.40 -8.11
CA ILE A 23 -4.02 -9.13 -8.31
C ILE A 23 -4.29 -7.65 -8.08
N VAL A 24 -5.17 -7.08 -8.89
CA VAL A 24 -5.66 -5.72 -8.70
C VAL A 24 -7.01 -5.78 -7.99
N VAL A 25 -7.16 -5.01 -6.92
CA VAL A 25 -8.34 -4.99 -6.07
C VAL A 25 -8.87 -3.56 -5.95
N GLN A 26 -10.19 -3.43 -5.94
CA GLN A 26 -10.87 -2.16 -5.69
C GLN A 26 -10.69 -1.77 -4.21
N PRO A 27 -10.46 -0.48 -3.88
CA PRO A 27 -10.26 -0.02 -2.50
C PRO A 27 -11.30 -0.56 -1.50
N GLU A 28 -12.58 -0.57 -1.88
CA GLU A 28 -13.71 -0.97 -1.03
C GLU A 28 -13.72 -2.46 -0.74
N LYS A 29 -13.05 -3.27 -1.56
CA LYS A 29 -12.95 -4.72 -1.42
C LYS A 29 -11.64 -5.16 -0.78
N LEU A 30 -10.71 -4.25 -0.48
CA LEU A 30 -9.38 -4.59 0.02
C LEU A 30 -9.42 -5.51 1.24
N ILE A 31 -10.17 -5.11 2.26
CA ILE A 31 -10.30 -5.86 3.52
C ILE A 31 -10.93 -7.24 3.31
N SER A 32 -11.99 -7.33 2.50
CA SER A 32 -12.65 -8.61 2.25
C SER A 32 -11.75 -9.57 1.48
N GLN A 33 -10.94 -9.06 0.53
CA GLN A 33 -9.92 -9.87 -0.15
C GLN A 33 -8.82 -10.32 0.79
N PHE A 34 -8.33 -9.47 1.69
CA PHE A 34 -7.33 -9.86 2.69
C PHE A 34 -7.83 -10.93 3.64
N LYS A 35 -9.09 -10.85 4.10
CA LYS A 35 -9.69 -11.91 4.91
C LYS A 35 -9.71 -13.24 4.16
N LEU A 36 -10.14 -13.24 2.90
CA LEU A 36 -10.15 -14.44 2.06
C LEU A 36 -8.73 -15.01 1.85
N LEU A 37 -7.75 -14.15 1.52
CA LEU A 37 -6.37 -14.57 1.31
C LEU A 37 -5.73 -15.14 2.58
N ARG A 38 -5.97 -14.52 3.74
CA ARG A 38 -5.44 -14.95 5.02
C ARG A 38 -6.11 -16.24 5.50
N ASP A 39 -7.44 -16.26 5.54
CA ASP A 39 -8.22 -17.30 6.22
C ASP A 39 -8.44 -18.54 5.34
N GLU A 40 -8.64 -18.37 4.02
CA GLU A 40 -8.88 -19.50 3.11
C GLU A 40 -7.66 -19.94 2.30
N LYS A 41 -6.74 -19.01 2.00
CA LYS A 41 -5.56 -19.29 1.14
C LYS A 41 -4.24 -19.34 1.90
N GLY A 42 -4.25 -19.05 3.21
CA GLY A 42 -3.09 -19.16 4.09
C GLY A 42 -2.01 -18.10 3.86
N PHE A 43 -2.31 -16.99 3.18
CA PHE A 43 -1.41 -15.83 3.07
C PHE A 43 -1.46 -15.02 4.36
N ASN A 44 -0.83 -15.56 5.41
CA ASN A 44 -0.91 -15.07 6.78
C ASN A 44 0.23 -14.14 7.19
N TYR A 45 1.19 -13.86 6.29
CA TYR A 45 2.32 -12.99 6.57
C TYR A 45 2.32 -11.79 5.62
N LEU A 46 2.13 -10.58 6.17
CA LEU A 46 2.33 -9.32 5.45
C LEU A 46 3.80 -8.96 5.50
N ARG A 47 4.46 -9.02 4.35
CA ARG A 47 5.90 -8.75 4.21
C ARG A 47 6.19 -7.27 4.13
N ASP A 48 5.41 -6.56 3.32
CA ASP A 48 5.66 -5.18 2.97
C ASP A 48 4.39 -4.50 2.45
N ILE A 49 4.32 -3.18 2.61
CA ILE A 49 3.38 -2.31 1.93
C ILE A 49 4.19 -1.16 1.36
N THR A 50 4.07 -0.94 0.06
CA THR A 50 4.74 0.17 -0.62
C THR A 50 3.75 0.91 -1.51
N ALA A 51 4.13 2.09 -1.97
CA ALA A 51 3.33 2.86 -2.91
C ALA A 51 4.16 3.30 -4.12
N VAL A 52 3.49 3.47 -5.25
CA VAL A 52 4.07 4.00 -6.49
C VAL A 52 3.25 5.19 -6.93
N ASP A 53 3.92 6.31 -7.19
CA ASP A 53 3.32 7.53 -7.75
C ASP A 53 3.42 7.51 -9.28
N TRP A 54 2.27 7.46 -9.95
CA TRP A 54 2.10 7.40 -11.40
C TRP A 54 1.80 8.76 -12.03
N LEU A 55 2.15 9.88 -11.38
CA LEU A 55 1.86 11.25 -11.82
C LEU A 55 2.01 11.53 -13.33
N SER A 56 3.04 10.99 -13.99
CA SER A 56 3.32 11.23 -15.42
C SER A 56 2.81 10.12 -16.37
N ASN A 57 2.01 9.17 -15.87
CA ASN A 57 1.53 8.04 -16.65
C ASN A 57 0.05 8.21 -17.02
N GLU A 58 -0.21 8.75 -18.21
CA GLU A 58 -1.57 8.97 -18.74
C GLU A 58 -2.42 7.69 -18.86
N ARG A 59 -1.79 6.50 -18.84
CA ARG A 59 -2.52 5.22 -18.87
C ARG A 59 -3.14 4.86 -17.52
N LYS A 60 -2.69 5.50 -16.43
CA LYS A 60 -3.21 5.27 -15.08
C LYS A 60 -4.25 6.32 -14.74
N LYS A 61 -5.46 5.87 -14.38
CA LYS A 61 -6.58 6.75 -14.01
C LYS A 61 -6.46 7.36 -12.61
N LYS A 62 -5.65 6.75 -11.74
CA LYS A 62 -5.45 7.16 -10.36
C LYS A 62 -3.96 7.34 -10.11
N ARG A 63 -3.62 8.34 -9.31
CA ARG A 63 -2.23 8.75 -9.06
C ARG A 63 -1.40 7.68 -8.37
N PHE A 64 -1.91 7.06 -7.32
CA PHE A 64 -1.15 6.15 -6.48
C PHE A 64 -1.54 4.68 -6.71
N GLU A 65 -0.54 3.81 -6.71
CA GLU A 65 -0.70 2.36 -6.61
C GLU A 65 -0.08 1.89 -5.29
N VAL A 66 -0.92 1.44 -4.36
CA VAL A 66 -0.48 0.82 -3.11
C VAL A 66 -0.36 -0.69 -3.33
N VAL A 67 0.81 -1.23 -3.04
CA VAL A 67 1.16 -2.63 -3.26
C VAL A 67 1.41 -3.31 -1.93
N TYR A 68 0.61 -4.32 -1.62
CA TYR A 68 0.75 -5.16 -0.45
C TYR A 68 1.39 -6.48 -0.86
N GLN A 69 2.48 -6.85 -0.20
CA GLN A 69 3.15 -8.11 -0.44
C GLN A 69 2.80 -9.11 0.64
N LEU A 70 1.96 -10.09 0.31
CA LEU A 70 1.60 -11.17 1.22
C LEU A 70 2.39 -12.44 0.90
N ALA A 71 2.63 -13.24 1.92
CA ALA A 71 3.27 -14.54 1.78
C ALA A 71 2.52 -15.61 2.58
N ASN A 72 2.45 -16.79 1.99
CA ASN A 72 2.11 -18.02 2.68
C ASN A 72 3.42 -18.72 3.03
N THR A 73 3.82 -18.66 4.30
CA THR A 73 5.09 -19.19 4.78
C THR A 73 5.15 -20.73 4.75
N ARG A 74 4.00 -21.40 4.78
CA ARG A 74 3.89 -22.86 4.74
C ARG A 74 4.09 -23.41 3.33
N GLU A 75 3.41 -22.80 2.35
CA GLU A 75 3.48 -23.21 0.94
C GLU A 75 4.59 -22.51 0.16
N ARG A 76 5.32 -21.57 0.79
CA ARG A 76 6.35 -20.73 0.17
C ARG A 76 5.84 -19.95 -1.05
N LYS A 77 4.55 -19.59 -1.03
CA LYS A 77 3.91 -18.80 -2.09
C LYS A 77 3.88 -17.33 -1.72
N ARG A 78 3.92 -16.47 -2.72
CA ARG A 78 3.86 -15.01 -2.58
C ARG A 78 2.74 -14.48 -3.49
N ILE A 79 2.11 -13.41 -3.05
CA ILE A 79 1.11 -12.69 -3.84
C ILE A 79 1.24 -11.20 -3.58
N SER A 80 1.14 -10.42 -4.65
CA SER A 80 1.10 -8.96 -4.59
C SER A 80 -0.33 -8.49 -4.81
N VAL A 81 -0.89 -7.76 -3.85
CA VAL A 81 -2.22 -7.15 -3.96
C VAL A 81 -2.05 -5.67 -4.23
N LYS A 82 -2.54 -5.22 -5.37
CA LYS A 82 -2.40 -3.85 -5.86
C LYS A 82 -3.73 -3.12 -5.76
N VAL A 83 -3.71 -1.92 -5.21
CA VAL A 83 -4.88 -1.06 -5.08
C VAL A 83 -4.53 0.31 -5.60
N PHE A 84 -5.42 0.88 -6.42
CA PHE A 84 -5.24 2.21 -6.98
C PHE A 84 -6.07 3.23 -6.20
N VAL A 85 -5.43 4.30 -5.78
CA VAL A 85 -6.06 5.43 -5.07
C VAL A 85 -5.59 6.75 -5.65
N ASP A 86 -6.48 7.74 -5.62
CA ASP A 86 -6.15 9.10 -6.02
C ASP A 86 -5.68 9.95 -4.84
N ASP A 87 -5.14 11.14 -5.11
CA ASP A 87 -4.75 12.05 -4.05
C ASP A 87 -5.97 12.53 -3.25
N GLY A 88 -5.90 12.42 -1.92
CA GLY A 88 -7.01 12.71 -1.01
C GLY A 88 -7.98 11.54 -0.76
N GLU A 89 -7.92 10.45 -1.53
CA GLU A 89 -8.66 9.23 -1.20
C GLU A 89 -7.97 8.47 -0.05
N ALA A 90 -8.76 7.93 0.87
CA ALA A 90 -8.26 7.12 1.97
C ALA A 90 -8.49 5.62 1.71
N LEU A 91 -7.60 4.77 2.23
CA LEU A 91 -7.75 3.32 2.26
C LEU A 91 -8.16 2.84 3.64
N SER A 92 -8.94 1.77 3.74
CA SER A 92 -9.13 1.12 5.03
C SER A 92 -7.83 0.51 5.53
N THR A 93 -7.48 0.77 6.79
CA THR A 93 -6.31 0.14 7.44
C THR A 93 -6.41 -1.38 7.42
N SER A 94 -5.28 -2.05 7.30
CA SER A 94 -5.14 -3.51 7.36
C SER A 94 -4.60 -4.02 8.70
N ILE A 95 -4.35 -3.13 9.67
CA ILE A 95 -3.75 -3.44 10.99
C ILE A 95 -4.48 -4.56 11.73
N PHE A 96 -5.82 -4.55 11.71
CA PHE A 96 -6.61 -5.56 12.42
C PHE A 96 -6.49 -6.96 11.81
N LEU A 97 -6.02 -7.07 10.56
CA LEU A 97 -5.67 -8.35 9.94
C LEU A 97 -4.19 -8.68 10.10
N PHE A 98 -3.34 -7.66 9.96
CA PHE A 98 -1.89 -7.76 9.96
C PHE A 98 -1.30 -6.65 10.84
N PRO A 99 -0.93 -6.94 12.10
CA PRO A 99 -0.38 -5.93 13.01
C PRO A 99 0.87 -5.22 12.50
N SER A 100 1.66 -5.89 11.63
CA SER A 100 2.83 -5.29 10.98
C SER A 100 2.49 -4.10 10.08
N ALA A 101 1.23 -3.97 9.63
CA ALA A 101 0.80 -2.87 8.79
C ALA A 101 0.90 -1.50 9.48
N ASN A 102 0.94 -1.43 10.82
CA ASN A 102 0.99 -0.15 11.54
C ASN A 102 2.16 0.73 11.09
N PHE A 103 3.37 0.18 11.10
CA PHE A 103 4.56 0.95 10.68
C PHE A 103 4.57 1.22 9.18
N LEU A 104 4.13 0.26 8.36
CA LEU A 104 4.16 0.35 6.90
C LEU A 104 3.11 1.36 6.38
N GLU A 105 1.92 1.39 6.95
CA GLU A 105 0.89 2.38 6.63
C GLU A 105 1.32 3.79 7.04
N ARG A 106 2.01 3.93 8.18
CA ARG A 106 2.60 5.21 8.60
C ARG A 106 3.73 5.68 7.68
N GLU A 107 4.60 4.78 7.22
CA GLU A 107 5.65 5.11 6.26
C GLU A 107 5.05 5.62 4.95
N ILE A 108 4.02 4.94 4.43
CA ILE A 108 3.32 5.37 3.22
C ILE A 108 2.65 6.74 3.43
N TYR A 109 2.02 6.96 4.58
CA TYR A 109 1.46 8.26 4.92
C TYR A 109 2.54 9.35 4.95
N ASP A 110 3.68 9.09 5.57
CA ASP A 110 4.75 10.06 5.72
C ASP A 110 5.39 10.43 4.37
N LEU A 111 5.67 9.43 3.53
CA LEU A 111 6.42 9.61 2.29
C LEU A 111 5.56 9.90 1.05
N PHE A 112 4.31 9.44 1.03
CA PHE A 112 3.38 9.61 -0.09
C PHE A 112 2.10 10.37 0.28
N GLY A 113 1.79 10.58 1.56
CA GLY A 113 0.59 11.32 1.99
C GLY A 113 -0.72 10.54 1.85
N ILE A 114 -0.67 9.24 1.58
CA ILE A 114 -1.87 8.40 1.45
C ILE A 114 -2.41 8.12 2.86
N LYS A 115 -3.70 8.38 3.07
CA LYS A 115 -4.35 8.23 4.38
C LYS A 115 -4.97 6.85 4.56
N PHE A 116 -4.98 6.38 5.81
CA PHE A 116 -5.55 5.09 6.19
C PHE A 116 -6.66 5.26 7.24
N ASP A 117 -7.90 4.97 6.85
CA ASP A 117 -9.08 5.04 7.72
C ASP A 117 -9.05 3.92 8.76
N GLY A 118 -9.27 4.31 10.03
CA GLY A 118 -9.25 3.40 11.17
C GLY A 118 -7.86 3.11 11.74
N HIS A 119 -6.80 3.74 11.22
CA HIS A 119 -5.46 3.63 11.78
C HIS A 119 -5.39 4.31 13.17
N PRO A 120 -4.87 3.66 14.23
CA PRO A 120 -4.92 4.18 15.60
C PRO A 120 -3.99 5.38 15.84
N ASP A 121 -2.84 5.45 15.17
CA ASP A 121 -1.84 6.51 15.33
C ASP A 121 -1.19 6.87 13.99
N LEU A 122 -1.95 7.53 13.10
CA LEU A 122 -1.45 7.89 11.76
C LEU A 122 -0.68 9.22 11.83
N ARG A 123 0.56 9.14 12.28
CA ARG A 123 1.52 10.25 12.34
C ARG A 123 2.80 9.91 11.57
N ARG A 124 3.58 10.95 11.22
CA ARG A 124 4.91 10.82 10.61
C ARG A 124 5.80 9.89 11.44
N ILE A 125 6.75 9.24 10.78
CA ILE A 125 7.66 8.27 11.42
C ILE A 125 9.11 8.38 10.95
N LEU A 126 9.34 8.76 9.69
CA LEU A 126 10.67 8.93 9.12
C LEU A 126 11.09 10.40 9.08
N LEU A 127 10.16 11.29 8.72
CA LEU A 127 10.43 12.71 8.58
C LEU A 127 10.27 13.44 9.92
N SER A 128 10.93 14.59 10.04
CA SER A 128 10.79 15.45 11.20
C SER A 128 9.37 16.05 11.28
N ASP A 129 8.95 16.43 12.49
CA ASP A 129 7.59 16.92 12.74
C ASP A 129 7.30 18.24 12.01
N ASP A 130 8.34 19.01 11.69
CA ASP A 130 8.31 20.28 10.94
C ASP A 130 8.43 20.10 9.41
N TRP A 131 8.57 18.86 8.92
CA TRP A 131 8.72 18.61 7.49
C TRP A 131 7.43 18.90 6.72
N GLU A 132 7.54 19.70 5.65
CA GLU A 132 6.43 19.99 4.74
C GLU A 132 6.50 19.12 3.48
N GLY A 133 5.38 18.49 3.14
CA GLY A 133 5.25 17.64 1.94
C GLY A 133 5.65 16.17 2.14
N HIS A 134 5.82 15.50 1.00
CA HIS A 134 5.92 14.04 0.86
C HIS A 134 7.01 13.66 -0.17
N PRO A 135 8.24 13.35 0.27
CA PRO A 135 9.42 13.27 -0.59
C PRO A 135 9.40 12.23 -1.71
N LEU A 136 8.62 11.15 -1.58
CA LEU A 136 8.54 10.11 -2.62
C LEU A 136 7.51 10.41 -3.71
N ARG A 137 6.77 11.51 -3.58
CA ARG A 137 5.90 12.01 -4.66
C ARG A 137 6.73 12.59 -5.80
N LYS A 138 6.28 12.41 -7.04
CA LYS A 138 7.02 12.84 -8.25
C LYS A 138 6.97 14.34 -8.53
N ASP A 139 6.05 15.07 -7.88
CA ASP A 139 5.98 16.53 -7.87
C ASP A 139 6.88 17.15 -6.78
N TYR A 140 7.46 16.35 -5.87
CA TYR A 140 8.35 16.84 -4.83
C TYR A 140 9.74 17.19 -5.41
N PRO A 141 10.31 18.37 -5.10
CA PRO A 141 11.61 18.79 -5.61
C PRO A 141 12.72 17.89 -5.07
N VAL A 142 13.65 17.50 -5.95
CA VAL A 142 14.76 16.58 -5.61
C VAL A 142 15.64 17.12 -4.47
N THR A 143 15.79 18.44 -4.37
CA THR A 143 16.59 19.11 -3.34
C THR A 143 15.82 19.38 -2.03
N GLY A 144 14.52 19.08 -1.99
CA GLY A 144 13.63 19.59 -0.95
C GLY A 144 13.34 21.08 -1.09
N TYR A 145 12.44 21.59 -0.25
CA TYR A 145 12.06 23.01 -0.22
C TYR A 145 12.98 23.84 0.68
N ASP A 146 13.52 23.25 1.76
CA ASP A 146 14.45 23.91 2.67
C ASP A 146 15.75 23.11 2.79
N MET A 147 16.83 23.69 2.26
CA MET A 147 18.17 23.24 2.61
C MET A 147 18.43 23.72 4.04
N TRP A 148 18.42 22.81 5.01
CA TRP A 148 18.62 23.12 6.43
C TRP A 148 19.97 23.83 6.64
N ASP A 149 19.96 25.16 6.79
CA ASP A 149 21.17 25.93 7.07
C ASP A 149 21.48 25.88 8.57
N TRP A 150 22.33 24.92 8.94
CA TRP A 150 22.83 24.75 10.30
C TRP A 150 23.53 26.00 10.88
N ARG A 151 23.90 26.99 10.04
CA ARG A 151 24.52 28.24 10.49
C ARG A 151 23.51 29.27 10.99
N ALA A 152 22.23 29.16 10.62
CA ALA A 152 21.21 30.15 10.97
C ALA A 152 20.76 30.09 12.44
N HIS A 153 21.19 29.07 13.21
CA HIS A 153 20.75 28.79 14.57
C HIS A 153 21.89 28.81 15.61
N ARG A 154 22.96 29.58 15.36
CA ARG A 154 24.11 29.72 16.28
C ARG A 154 24.16 31.08 16.97
#